data_AF-A0A2E0RU89-F1
#
_entry.id   AF-A0A2E0RU89-F1
#
_cell.length_a   1.000
_cell.length_b   1.000
_cell.length_c   1.000
_cell.angle_alpha   90.00
_cell.angle_beta   90.00
_cell.angle_gamma   90.00
#
_symmetry.space_group_name_H-M   'P 1'
#
loop_
_entity.id
_entity.type
_entity.pdbx_description
1 polymer ?
#
loop_
_entity_poly.entity_id
_entity_poly.type
_entity_poly.pdbx_seq_one_letter_code
_entity_poly.pdbx_strand_id
1 'polypeptide(L)'
;MTRRTATVPDEAPDYLTVVEVAAIKRISRGRAYELVRLGVATNGKDGIPAERVDKQFRISKYVIEEQLGGPITWPIPGFHDCAAVPPDEASVEPPAPQPTSTTDTTPPKPTRRNRSKSSDSQPDTQLRLFPA
;
A
#
# COMPACT_ATOMS: atom_id res chain seq x y z
N MET A 1 -12.80 -17.21 -16.31
CA MET A 1 -12.41 -15.89 -15.76
C MET A 1 -11.69 -15.12 -16.86
N THR A 2 -12.39 -14.21 -17.54
CA THR A 2 -11.81 -13.43 -18.65
C THR A 2 -10.89 -12.36 -18.07
N ARG A 3 -9.57 -12.49 -18.25
CA ARG A 3 -8.64 -11.42 -17.92
C ARG A 3 -8.89 -10.28 -18.90
N ARG A 4 -9.20 -9.08 -18.39
CA ARG A 4 -9.24 -7.87 -19.21
C ARG A 4 -7.81 -7.54 -19.62
N THR A 5 -7.50 -7.69 -20.90
CA THR A 5 -6.29 -7.15 -21.51
C THR A 5 -6.44 -5.63 -21.52
N ALA A 6 -5.85 -4.95 -20.55
CA ALA A 6 -5.88 -3.50 -20.49
C ALA A 6 -4.76 -2.97 -21.39
N THR A 7 -5.12 -2.39 -22.53
CA THR A 7 -4.20 -1.60 -23.36
C THR A 7 -3.73 -0.41 -22.53
N VAL A 8 -2.42 -0.29 -22.31
CA VAL A 8 -1.84 0.88 -21.64
C VAL A 8 -1.87 2.04 -22.65
N PRO A 9 -2.51 3.17 -22.34
CA PRO A 9 -2.53 4.32 -23.23
C PRO A 9 -1.13 4.92 -23.39
N ASP A 10 -0.86 5.56 -24.54
CA ASP A 10 0.42 6.24 -24.80
C ASP A 10 0.62 7.49 -23.94
N GLU A 11 -0.46 8.06 -23.39
CA GLU A 11 -0.41 9.22 -22.50
C GLU A 11 -0.72 8.86 -21.04
N ALA A 12 -0.04 9.53 -20.11
CA ALA A 12 -0.34 9.43 -18.69
C ALA A 12 -1.78 9.92 -18.38
N PRO A 13 -2.56 9.17 -17.59
CA PRO A 13 -3.88 9.61 -17.15
C PRO A 13 -3.81 10.85 -16.26
N ASP A 14 -4.88 11.65 -16.25
CA ASP A 14 -4.97 12.88 -15.44
C ASP A 14 -4.82 12.63 -13.93
N TYR A 15 -5.24 11.45 -13.47
CA TYR A 15 -5.12 11.04 -12.07
C TYR A 15 -4.30 9.77 -11.94
N LEU A 16 -3.24 9.90 -11.15
CA LEU A 16 -2.30 8.83 -10.83
C LEU A 16 -2.65 8.21 -9.48
N THR A 17 -2.34 6.94 -9.34
CA THR A 17 -2.34 6.21 -8.08
C THR A 17 -1.07 6.52 -7.27
N VAL A 18 -1.12 6.29 -5.96
CA VAL A 18 0.06 6.41 -5.08
C VAL A 18 1.23 5.54 -5.55
N VAL A 19 0.93 4.37 -6.11
CA VAL A 19 1.97 3.42 -6.54
C VAL A 19 2.64 3.90 -7.83
N GLU A 20 1.88 4.43 -8.79
CA GLU A 20 2.44 5.04 -10.00
C GLU A 20 3.31 6.25 -9.65
N VAL A 21 2.86 7.11 -8.74
CA VAL A 21 3.66 8.24 -8.26
C VAL A 21 4.93 7.79 -7.55
N ALA A 22 4.86 6.70 -6.76
CA ALA A 22 6.04 6.10 -6.15
C ALA A 22 7.06 5.65 -7.21
N ALA A 23 6.57 5.04 -8.31
CA ALA A 23 7.41 4.59 -9.40
C ALA A 23 8.02 5.77 -10.18
N ILE A 24 7.24 6.81 -10.51
CA ILE A 24 7.70 8.03 -11.17
C ILE A 24 8.80 8.71 -10.34
N LYS A 25 8.57 8.88 -9.03
CA LYS A 25 9.52 9.51 -8.12
C LYS A 25 10.65 8.58 -7.64
N ARG A 26 10.63 7.31 -8.05
CA ARG A 26 11.59 6.25 -7.65
C ARG A 26 11.75 6.13 -6.13
N ILE A 27 10.65 6.18 -5.40
CA ILE A 27 10.61 5.98 -3.94
C ILE A 27 9.85 4.70 -3.57
N SER A 28 10.06 4.21 -2.35
CA SER A 28 9.30 3.08 -1.85
C SER A 28 7.81 3.42 -1.72
N ARG A 29 6.94 2.41 -1.88
CA ARG A 29 5.49 2.56 -1.72
C ARG A 29 5.12 3.13 -0.36
N GLY A 30 5.76 2.65 0.71
CA GLY A 30 5.53 3.15 2.06
C GLY A 30 5.81 4.64 2.19
N ARG A 31 6.95 5.09 1.65
CA ARG A 31 7.31 6.51 1.66
C ARG A 31 6.34 7.37 0.86
N ALA A 32 5.86 6.88 -0.29
CA ALA A 32 4.84 7.58 -1.06
C ALA A 32 3.55 7.75 -0.27
N TYR A 33 3.08 6.70 0.41
CA TYR A 33 1.90 6.80 1.27
C TYR A 33 2.07 7.78 2.44
N GLU A 34 3.25 7.84 3.05
CA GLU A 34 3.55 8.84 4.08
C GLU A 34 3.42 10.27 3.54
N LEU A 35 4.03 10.54 2.39
CA LEU A 35 3.99 11.87 1.76
C LEU A 35 2.56 12.26 1.33
N VAL A 36 1.77 11.30 0.87
CA VAL A 36 0.36 11.53 0.52
C VAL A 36 -0.47 11.82 1.77
N ARG A 37 -0.27 11.06 2.86
CA ARG A 37 -0.96 11.32 4.13
C ARG A 37 -0.60 12.69 4.70
N LEU A 38 0.67 13.08 4.59
CA LEU A 38 1.15 14.40 4.98
C LEU A 38 0.49 15.50 4.14
N GLY A 39 0.44 15.32 2.81
CA GLY A 39 -0.22 16.27 1.90
C GLY A 39 -1.69 16.44 2.22
N VAL A 40 -2.42 15.35 2.46
CA VAL A 40 -3.84 15.41 2.83
C VAL A 40 -4.03 16.10 4.18
N ALA A 41 -3.19 15.79 5.18
CA ALA A 41 -3.29 16.39 6.51
C ALA A 41 -2.95 17.89 6.52
N THR A 42 -2.03 18.33 5.66
CA THR A 42 -1.58 19.73 5.57
C THR A 42 -2.29 20.53 4.47
N ASN A 43 -3.31 19.95 3.84
CA ASN A 43 -4.03 20.53 2.72
C ASN A 43 -3.10 20.96 1.56
N GLY A 44 -2.13 20.10 1.26
CA GLY A 44 -1.19 20.22 0.14
C GLY A 44 0.01 21.11 0.40
N LYS A 45 0.20 21.64 1.62
CA LYS A 45 1.36 22.47 1.96
C LYS A 45 2.66 21.67 2.02
N ASP A 46 2.60 20.49 2.64
CA ASP A 46 3.76 19.63 2.82
C ASP A 46 3.50 18.22 2.26
N GLY A 47 4.41 17.71 1.43
CA GLY A 47 4.31 16.37 0.86
C GLY A 47 3.69 16.33 -0.54
N ILE A 48 2.90 15.29 -0.82
CA ILE A 48 2.25 15.11 -2.13
C ILE A 48 0.77 15.38 -1.96
N PRO A 49 0.21 16.46 -2.57
CA PRO A 49 -1.21 16.73 -2.47
C PRO A 49 -1.97 15.63 -3.23
N ALA A 50 -3.02 15.14 -2.59
CA ALA A 50 -3.84 14.06 -3.10
C ALA A 50 -5.28 14.28 -2.69
N GLU A 51 -6.20 13.83 -3.54
CA GLU A 51 -7.62 13.80 -3.26
C GLU A 51 -8.01 12.37 -2.87
N ARG A 52 -8.87 12.27 -1.85
CA ARG A 52 -9.41 10.96 -1.46
C ARG A 52 -10.73 10.73 -2.19
N VAL A 53 -10.70 9.82 -3.15
CA VAL A 53 -11.89 9.34 -3.85
C VAL A 53 -12.26 7.99 -3.26
N ASP A 54 -13.36 7.94 -2.51
CA ASP A 54 -13.79 6.81 -1.70
C ASP A 54 -12.71 6.32 -0.72
N LYS A 55 -12.15 5.14 -1.00
CA LYS A 55 -11.13 4.45 -0.18
C LYS A 55 -9.74 4.56 -0.79
N GLN A 56 -9.57 5.33 -1.86
CA GLN A 56 -8.34 5.43 -2.62
C GLN A 56 -7.85 6.87 -2.69
N PHE A 57 -6.54 7.04 -2.79
CA PHE A 57 -5.93 8.34 -3.05
C PHE A 57 -5.70 8.48 -4.55
N ARG A 58 -6.07 9.66 -5.07
CA ARG A 58 -5.86 10.08 -6.45
C ARG A 58 -5.00 11.33 -6.44
N ILE A 59 -3.98 11.34 -7.27
CA ILE A 59 -2.99 12.41 -7.33
C ILE A 59 -3.06 12.99 -8.74
N SER A 60 -3.22 14.30 -8.85
CA SER A 60 -3.27 14.97 -10.15
C SER A 60 -1.92 14.89 -10.85
N LYS A 61 -1.92 14.56 -12.15
CA LYS A 61 -0.75 14.56 -13.04
C LYS A 61 -0.02 15.90 -12.99
N TYR A 62 -0.76 17.00 -13.08
CA TYR A 62 -0.22 18.37 -13.15
C TYR A 62 0.64 18.73 -11.94
N VAL A 63 0.22 18.32 -10.74
CA VAL A 63 1.00 18.55 -9.50
C VAL A 63 2.36 17.84 -9.58
N ILE A 64 2.36 16.60 -10.06
CA ILE A 64 3.59 15.81 -10.12
C ILE A 64 4.51 16.36 -11.20
N GLU A 65 3.98 16.79 -12.34
CA GLU A 65 4.74 17.46 -13.41
C GLU A 65 5.35 18.78 -12.95
N GLU A 66 4.58 19.59 -12.22
CA GLU A 66 5.08 20.84 -11.62
C GLU A 66 6.23 20.57 -10.65
N GLN A 67 6.09 19.58 -9.78
CA GLN A 67 7.15 19.18 -8.84
C GLN A 67 8.38 18.58 -9.53
N LEU A 68 8.21 17.92 -10.69
CA LEU A 68 9.29 17.33 -11.46
C LEU A 68 9.99 18.38 -12.36
N GLY A 69 9.30 19.48 -12.66
CA GLY A 69 9.76 20.53 -13.58
C GLY A 69 9.55 20.19 -15.06
N GLY A 70 8.65 19.25 -15.38
CA GLY A 70 8.43 18.80 -16.75
C GLY A 70 7.41 17.67 -16.89
N PRO A 71 7.08 17.26 -18.13
CA PRO A 71 6.08 16.24 -18.39
C PRO A 71 6.51 14.86 -17.88
N ILE A 72 5.54 14.07 -17.40
CA ILE A 72 5.80 12.72 -16.94
C ILE A 72 6.03 11.79 -18.13
N THR A 73 7.08 10.97 -18.05
CA THR A 73 7.31 9.88 -19.00
C THR A 73 6.28 8.78 -18.79
N TRP A 74 5.58 8.42 -19.87
CA TRP A 74 4.60 7.34 -19.89
C TRP A 74 4.80 6.46 -21.13
N PRO A 75 4.61 5.13 -21.04
CA PRO A 75 4.39 4.35 -19.81
C PRO A 75 5.60 4.37 -18.88
N ILE A 76 5.35 4.26 -17.57
CA ILE A 76 6.41 4.17 -16.55
C ILE A 76 7.23 2.89 -16.77
N PRO A 77 8.54 2.97 -17.09
CA PRO A 77 9.39 1.80 -17.33
C PRO A 77 9.49 0.91 -16.09
N GLY A 78 9.44 -0.40 -16.27
CA GLY A 78 9.48 -1.42 -15.22
C GLY A 78 8.21 -1.53 -14.36
N PHE A 79 7.28 -0.57 -14.46
CA PHE A 79 6.00 -0.62 -13.76
C PHE A 79 4.90 -1.22 -14.65
N HIS A 80 4.82 -0.78 -15.91
CA HIS A 80 3.83 -1.28 -16.88
C HIS A 80 4.32 -2.49 -17.69
N ASP A 81 5.62 -2.80 -17.63
CA ASP A 81 6.26 -3.86 -18.43
C ASP A 81 5.82 -5.28 -18.01
N CYS A 82 5.22 -5.45 -16.82
CA CYS A 82 4.76 -6.75 -16.33
C CYS A 82 3.55 -7.34 -17.09
N ALA A 83 3.00 -6.63 -18.08
CA ALA A 83 1.92 -7.15 -18.93
C ALA A 83 2.43 -7.98 -20.13
N ALA A 84 3.72 -7.94 -20.47
CA ALA A 84 4.29 -8.64 -21.61
C ALA A 84 5.02 -9.94 -21.17
N VAL A 85 4.30 -10.86 -20.55
CA VAL A 85 4.70 -12.27 -20.62
C VAL A 85 3.97 -12.84 -21.84
N PRO A 86 4.66 -13.24 -22.92
CA PRO A 86 3.99 -13.95 -24.02
C PRO A 86 3.32 -15.21 -23.43
N PRO A 87 2.06 -15.52 -23.79
CA PRO A 87 1.40 -16.74 -23.35
C PRO A 87 1.86 -17.90 -24.22
N ASP A 88 3.13 -18.30 -24.15
CA ASP A 88 3.55 -19.61 -24.61
C ASP A 88 4.89 -20.03 -23.98
N GLU A 89 5.03 -21.33 -23.73
CA GLU A 89 6.19 -22.03 -23.14
C GLU A 89 6.46 -21.87 -21.63
N ALA A 90 5.62 -22.53 -20.82
CA ALA A 90 6.08 -23.54 -19.86
C ALA A 90 4.89 -24.19 -19.13
N SER A 91 3.96 -24.77 -19.90
CA SER A 91 3.12 -25.86 -19.40
C SER A 91 3.79 -27.17 -19.83
N VAL A 92 4.67 -27.68 -18.99
CA VAL A 92 5.05 -29.09 -19.00
C VAL A 92 4.70 -29.64 -17.62
N GLU A 93 3.58 -30.34 -17.54
CA GLU A 93 3.26 -31.29 -16.47
C GLU A 93 2.28 -32.33 -17.05
N PRO A 94 2.20 -33.59 -16.56
CA PRO A 94 3.09 -34.38 -15.71
C PRO A 94 3.35 -35.81 -16.29
N PRO A 95 4.07 -36.70 -15.57
CA PRO A 95 3.32 -37.85 -15.07
C PRO A 95 3.62 -38.20 -13.60
N ALA A 96 2.56 -38.42 -12.81
CA ALA A 96 2.55 -39.10 -11.50
C ALA A 96 2.28 -40.62 -11.73
N PRO A 97 2.51 -41.59 -10.78
CA PRO A 97 2.16 -41.50 -9.34
C PRO A 97 3.00 -42.25 -8.26
N GLN A 98 2.92 -41.73 -7.01
CA GLN A 98 2.78 -42.41 -5.68
C GLN A 98 3.99 -43.14 -4.99
N PRO A 99 3.90 -43.58 -3.71
CA PRO A 99 3.86 -42.79 -2.46
C PRO A 99 4.80 -43.35 -1.34
N THR A 100 5.34 -42.54 -0.41
CA THR A 100 5.75 -43.08 0.92
C THR A 100 5.52 -42.07 2.03
N SER A 101 4.55 -42.38 2.88
CA SER A 101 4.34 -41.82 4.22
C SER A 101 5.48 -42.22 5.16
N THR A 102 5.76 -41.39 6.18
CA THR A 102 5.69 -41.74 7.63
C THR A 102 6.52 -40.76 8.51
N THR A 103 5.78 -39.93 9.25
CA THR A 103 5.99 -39.34 10.62
C THR A 103 7.35 -38.81 11.09
N ASP A 104 7.37 -37.58 11.63
CA ASP A 104 7.47 -37.28 13.09
C ASP A 104 7.45 -35.73 13.28
N THR A 105 6.42 -35.11 13.88
CA THR A 105 6.18 -34.83 15.31
C THR A 105 6.86 -33.54 15.85
N THR A 106 6.00 -32.64 16.37
CA THR A 106 6.20 -31.57 17.41
C THR A 106 6.71 -30.16 17.03
N PRO A 107 6.33 -29.09 17.78
CA PRO A 107 5.01 -28.44 17.88
C PRO A 107 5.05 -26.90 17.60
N PRO A 108 3.89 -26.19 17.56
CA PRO A 108 3.83 -24.75 17.23
C PRO A 108 4.24 -23.82 18.39
N LYS A 109 5.02 -22.77 18.08
CA LYS A 109 5.40 -21.70 19.02
C LYS A 109 4.29 -20.64 19.15
N PRO A 110 3.95 -20.17 20.37
CA PRO A 110 2.65 -19.56 20.66
C PRO A 110 2.52 -18.07 20.30
N THR A 111 1.29 -17.71 19.91
CA THR A 111 0.70 -16.38 19.86
C THR A 111 0.77 -15.67 21.22
N ARG A 112 1.54 -14.59 21.33
CA ARG A 112 1.51 -13.70 22.50
C ARG A 112 0.35 -12.71 22.39
N ARG A 113 -0.81 -13.15 22.87
CA ARG A 113 -1.99 -12.35 23.16
C ARG A 113 -1.72 -11.53 24.44
N ASN A 114 -1.36 -10.25 24.32
CA ASN A 114 -1.36 -9.35 25.48
C ASN A 114 -2.80 -8.89 25.75
N ARG A 115 -3.51 -9.65 26.58
CA ARG A 115 -4.77 -9.29 27.21
C ARG A 115 -4.61 -9.44 28.72
N SER A 116 -5.23 -8.49 29.43
CA SER A 116 -5.48 -8.43 30.90
C SER A 116 -4.25 -8.14 31.78
N LYS A 117 -4.32 -7.36 32.86
CA LYS A 117 -5.41 -6.86 33.73
C LYS A 117 -4.79 -5.67 34.52
N SER A 118 -5.46 -4.53 34.67
CA SER A 118 -6.24 -4.19 35.87
C SER A 118 -5.42 -4.11 37.16
N SER A 119 -4.95 -2.91 37.49
CA SER A 119 -4.82 -2.37 38.85
C SER A 119 -5.42 -0.97 38.76
N ASP A 120 -6.70 -0.77 39.06
CA ASP A 120 -7.19 -0.61 40.43
C ASP A 120 -6.27 0.31 41.27
N SER A 121 -6.53 1.62 41.16
CA SER A 121 -6.07 2.67 42.08
C SER A 121 -6.85 3.96 41.82
N GLN A 122 -8.14 3.92 42.14
CA GLN A 122 -8.91 5.06 42.64
C GLN A 122 -9.76 4.48 43.78
N PRO A 123 -9.79 5.08 44.97
CA PRO A 123 -10.20 6.47 45.11
C PRO A 123 -9.36 7.25 46.15
N ASP A 124 -9.85 8.43 46.51
CA ASP A 124 -9.37 9.30 47.59
C ASP A 124 -8.28 10.32 47.25
N THR A 125 -8.70 11.34 46.51
CA THR A 125 -8.36 12.71 46.92
C THR A 125 -9.65 13.47 47.20
N GLN A 126 -10.31 13.11 48.31
CA GLN A 126 -11.06 14.09 49.07
C GLN A 126 -10.06 15.08 49.66
N LEU A 127 -9.83 16.20 48.98
CA LEU A 127 -9.51 17.45 49.66
C LEU A 127 -10.62 18.42 49.33
N ARG A 128 -11.55 18.48 50.29
CA ARG A 128 -12.54 19.53 50.48
C ARG A 128 -11.88 20.89 50.33
N LEU A 129 -12.49 21.76 49.53
CA LEU A 129 -12.55 23.18 49.86
C LEU A 129 -13.92 23.68 49.44
N PHE A 130 -14.76 23.90 50.46
CA PHE A 130 -16.12 24.41 50.34
C PHE A 130 -16.13 25.87 49.83
N PRO A 131 -17.23 26.29 49.18
CA PRO A 131 -17.49 27.69 48.82
C PRO A 131 -18.14 28.46 49.99
N ALA A 132 -17.94 29.78 49.98
CA ALA A 132 -18.89 30.78 50.50
C ALA A 132 -18.68 32.08 49.72
#